data_AF-A0A3M7ATU3-F1
#
_entry.id   AF-A0A3M7ATU3-F1
#
_cell.length_a   1.000
_cell.length_b   1.000
_cell.length_c   1.000
_cell.angle_alpha   90.00
_cell.angle_beta   90.00
_cell.angle_gamma   90.00
#
_symmetry.space_group_name_H-M   'P 1'
#
loop_
_entity.id
_entity.type
_entity.pdbx_description
1 polymer ?
#
loop_
_entity_poly.entity_id
_entity_poly.type
_entity_poly.pdbx_seq_one_letter_code
_entity_poly.pdbx_strand_id
1 'polypeptide(L)'
;MANVRFAVGIQRLIPFLGYHHVLMILIAIAIILLSLLLAGCSSSSPLIPGIFLISFYYDDYTPTYDPTQVDPGVTAAIANIVGQAMLEVRVGYFGICVNPDGGSFLCSNNATLLAEQVSVDQDPLNLIWVAETFKDEVVFPYLLIIAIVLAFITFLLLATFPGWHEEHDARTGSDIDIKPFPSRPVSQVALAHIFIASIFVLVSVLWQ
;
A
#
# COMPACT_ATOMS: atom_id res chain seq x y z
N MET A 1 29.35 -26.38 -11.52
CA MET A 1 28.70 -26.34 -12.84
C MET A 1 27.32 -25.66 -12.85
N ALA A 2 26.49 -25.78 -11.80
CA ALA A 2 25.20 -25.06 -11.72
C ALA A 2 25.35 -23.52 -11.73
N ASN A 3 26.34 -22.97 -11.00
CA ASN A 3 26.59 -21.52 -10.94
C ASN A 3 27.00 -20.92 -12.30
N VAL A 4 27.69 -21.68 -13.16
CA VAL A 4 28.11 -21.22 -14.48
C VAL A 4 26.91 -21.17 -15.44
N ARG A 5 25.98 -22.14 -15.33
CA ARG A 5 24.74 -22.13 -16.11
C ARG A 5 23.80 -21.00 -15.72
N PHE A 6 23.71 -20.69 -14.42
CA PHE A 6 22.94 -19.54 -13.92
C PHE A 6 23.56 -18.21 -14.36
N ALA A 7 24.89 -18.07 -14.26
CA ALA A 7 25.61 -16.88 -14.71
C ALA A 7 25.48 -16.64 -16.24
N VAL A 8 25.57 -17.70 -17.05
CA VAL A 8 25.39 -17.63 -18.51
C VAL A 8 23.92 -17.35 -18.89
N GLY A 9 22.96 -17.86 -18.12
CA GLY A 9 21.54 -17.53 -18.29
C GLY A 9 21.22 -16.07 -18.00
N ILE A 10 21.80 -15.51 -16.93
CA ILE A 10 21.71 -14.08 -16.61
C ILE A 10 22.42 -13.22 -17.66
N GLN A 11 23.60 -13.63 -18.13
CA GLN A 11 24.32 -12.93 -19.22
C GLN A 11 23.54 -12.87 -20.53
N ARG A 12 22.66 -13.84 -20.82
CA ARG A 12 21.77 -13.80 -21.99
C ARG A 12 20.55 -12.89 -21.82
N LEU A 13 20.12 -12.61 -20.60
CA LEU A 13 19.01 -11.70 -20.29
C LEU A 13 19.46 -10.22 -20.24
N ILE A 14 20.73 -9.98 -19.89
CA ILE A 14 21.33 -8.63 -19.80
C ILE A 14 21.24 -7.79 -21.10
N PRO A 15 21.43 -8.31 -22.33
CA PRO A 15 21.26 -7.50 -23.54
C PRO A 15 19.80 -7.15 -23.85
N PHE A 16 18.84 -7.95 -23.38
CA PHE A 16 17.40 -7.67 -23.54
C PHE A 16 16.83 -6.75 -22.45
N LEU A 17 17.44 -6.72 -21.26
CA LEU A 17 16.99 -5.90 -20.14
C LEU A 17 17.61 -4.50 -20.20
N GLY A 18 17.07 -3.64 -21.07
CA GLY A 18 17.40 -2.21 -21.07
C GLY A 18 17.14 -1.57 -19.70
N TYR A 19 17.91 -0.54 -19.34
CA TYR A 19 17.76 0.22 -18.09
C TYR A 19 16.31 0.67 -17.82
N HIS A 20 15.56 1.03 -18.86
CA HIS A 20 14.17 1.43 -18.75
C HIS A 20 13.24 0.27 -18.33
N HIS A 21 13.54 -0.99 -18.69
CA HIS A 21 12.78 -2.15 -18.18
C HIS A 21 12.95 -2.33 -16.68
N VAL A 22 14.16 -2.12 -16.14
CA VAL A 22 14.39 -2.17 -14.69
C VAL A 22 13.54 -1.11 -13.98
N LEU A 23 13.53 0.12 -14.50
CA LEU A 23 12.68 1.19 -13.97
C LEU A 23 11.18 0.87 -14.07
N MET A 24 10.73 0.31 -15.20
CA MET A 24 9.34 -0.10 -15.37
C MET A 24 8.94 -1.19 -14.38
N ILE A 25 9.82 -2.16 -14.10
CA ILE A 25 9.57 -3.21 -13.09
C ILE A 25 9.42 -2.58 -11.70
N LEU A 26 10.32 -1.66 -11.32
CA LEU A 26 10.24 -0.97 -10.03
C LEU A 26 8.96 -0.16 -9.88
N ILE A 27 8.56 0.57 -10.94
CA ILE A 27 7.32 1.36 -10.95
C ILE A 27 6.10 0.42 -10.89
N ALA A 28 6.10 -0.69 -11.63
CA ALA A 28 5.01 -1.66 -11.59
C ALA A 28 4.84 -2.26 -10.19
N ILE A 29 5.94 -2.63 -9.52
CA ILE A 29 5.92 -3.12 -8.14
C ILE A 29 5.34 -2.04 -7.21
N ALA A 30 5.79 -0.78 -7.34
CA ALA A 30 5.27 0.31 -6.53
C ALA A 30 3.75 0.52 -6.73
N ILE A 31 3.26 0.50 -7.97
CA ILE A 31 1.83 0.59 -8.29
C ILE A 31 1.04 -0.55 -7.65
N ILE A 32 1.54 -1.78 -7.72
CA ILE A 32 0.90 -2.95 -7.12
C ILE A 32 0.83 -2.79 -5.60
N LEU A 33 1.94 -2.45 -4.95
CA LEU A 33 1.99 -2.28 -3.49
C LEU A 33 1.08 -1.15 -3.01
N LEU A 34 1.07 -0.01 -3.70
CA LEU A 34 0.17 1.11 -3.38
C LEU A 34 -1.31 0.73 -3.57
N SER A 35 -1.62 -0.02 -4.63
CA SER A 35 -2.98 -0.54 -4.86
C SER A 35 -3.41 -1.52 -3.77
N LEU A 36 -2.51 -2.40 -3.32
CA LEU A 36 -2.79 -3.34 -2.23
C LEU A 36 -3.02 -2.61 -0.90
N LEU A 37 -2.23 -1.56 -0.63
CA LEU A 37 -2.40 -0.72 0.55
C LEU A 37 -3.79 -0.05 0.56
N LEU A 38 -4.20 0.53 -0.57
CA LEU A 38 -5.53 1.13 -0.72
C LEU A 38 -6.67 0.11 -0.58
N ALA A 39 -6.48 -1.10 -1.12
CA ALA A 39 -7.44 -2.19 -1.04
C ALA A 39 -7.51 -2.86 0.35
N GLY A 40 -6.64 -2.50 1.29
CA GLY A 40 -6.65 -3.02 2.66
C GLY A 40 -8.02 -2.86 3.32
N CYS A 41 -8.45 -3.89 4.04
CA CYS A 41 -9.76 -3.95 4.71
C CYS A 41 -11.01 -3.75 3.80
N SER A 42 -10.88 -3.92 2.48
CA SER A 42 -12.03 -3.81 1.54
C SER A 42 -12.78 -5.14 1.31
N SER A 43 -12.28 -6.26 1.84
CA SER A 43 -12.83 -7.60 1.61
C SER A 43 -12.58 -8.51 2.79
N SER A 44 -13.55 -9.37 3.12
CA SER A 44 -13.45 -10.42 4.14
C SER A 44 -12.58 -11.61 3.73
N SER A 45 -11.85 -11.53 2.61
CA SER A 45 -10.90 -12.56 2.18
C SER A 45 -9.77 -12.68 3.22
N PRO A 46 -9.36 -13.88 3.67
CA PRO A 46 -8.48 -14.06 4.84
C PRO A 46 -7.18 -13.24 4.87
N LEU A 47 -6.63 -12.86 3.71
CA LEU A 47 -5.39 -12.10 3.60
C LEU A 47 -5.59 -10.57 3.61
N ILE A 48 -6.75 -10.08 3.18
CA ILE A 48 -7.01 -8.64 2.97
C ILE A 48 -7.13 -7.84 4.28
N PRO A 49 -7.79 -8.34 5.35
CA PRO A 49 -7.78 -7.72 6.66
C PRO A 49 -6.40 -7.66 7.32
N GLY A 50 -5.40 -8.37 6.78
CA GLY A 50 -4.01 -8.28 7.21
C GLY A 50 -3.29 -7.01 6.75
N ILE A 51 -3.90 -6.27 5.81
CA ILE A 51 -3.41 -4.97 5.34
C ILE A 51 -4.35 -3.90 5.91
N PHE A 52 -3.87 -3.17 6.92
CA PHE A 52 -4.63 -2.16 7.64
C PHE A 52 -3.69 -1.00 8.04
N LEU A 53 -4.28 0.16 8.32
CA LEU A 53 -3.59 1.34 8.80
C LEU A 53 -3.48 1.33 10.33
N ILE A 54 -4.61 1.04 10.98
CA ILE A 54 -4.72 0.97 12.43
C ILE A 54 -5.65 -0.17 12.82
N SER A 55 -5.36 -0.78 13.97
CA SER A 55 -6.22 -1.76 14.61
C SER A 55 -6.61 -1.25 15.99
N PHE A 56 -7.91 -1.18 16.26
CA PHE A 56 -8.48 -0.90 17.57
C PHE A 56 -8.99 -2.21 18.13
N TYR A 57 -8.65 -2.51 19.37
CA TYR A 57 -9.11 -3.75 20.01
C TYR A 57 -9.29 -3.56 21.51
N TYR A 58 -10.19 -4.35 22.08
CA TYR A 58 -10.25 -4.51 23.53
C TYR A 58 -9.21 -5.53 23.98
N ASP A 59 -8.49 -5.19 25.05
CA ASP A 59 -7.50 -6.07 25.67
C ASP A 59 -7.61 -5.96 27.19
N ASP A 60 -7.62 -7.12 27.85
CA ASP A 60 -7.63 -7.23 29.29
C ASP A 60 -6.19 -7.24 29.81
N TYR A 61 -5.75 -6.09 30.34
CA TYR A 61 -4.42 -5.93 30.89
C TYR A 61 -4.44 -5.33 32.30
N THR A 62 -3.41 -5.65 33.09
CA THR A 62 -3.20 -4.98 34.38
C THR A 62 -2.71 -3.55 34.14
N PRO A 63 -3.42 -2.49 34.59
CA PRO A 63 -3.03 -1.12 34.29
C PRO A 63 -1.62 -0.79 34.79
N THR A 64 -0.81 -0.24 33.91
CA THR A 64 0.51 0.32 34.26
C THR A 64 0.40 1.82 34.40
N TYR A 65 0.74 2.34 35.59
CA TYR A 65 0.72 3.77 35.86
C TYR A 65 1.89 4.47 35.15
N ASP A 66 1.58 5.46 34.31
CA ASP A 66 2.57 6.30 33.65
C ASP A 66 2.36 7.78 34.04
N PRO A 67 3.42 8.56 34.31
CA PRO A 67 3.28 9.99 34.64
C PRO A 67 2.55 10.84 33.59
N THR A 68 2.43 10.36 32.35
CA THR A 68 1.66 11.01 31.27
C THR A 68 0.15 10.76 31.36
N GLN A 69 -0.30 9.84 32.22
CA GLN A 69 -1.72 9.63 32.50
C GLN A 69 -2.24 10.71 33.44
N VAL A 70 -3.09 11.59 32.91
CA VAL A 70 -3.70 12.69 33.67
C VAL A 70 -4.66 12.17 34.75
N ASP A 71 -5.41 11.11 34.45
CA ASP A 71 -6.26 10.39 35.40
C ASP A 71 -6.12 8.87 35.23
N PRO A 72 -5.28 8.24 36.05
CA PRO A 72 -5.10 6.79 36.02
C PRO A 72 -6.33 5.99 36.49
N GLY A 73 -7.30 6.62 37.17
CA GLY A 73 -8.54 5.98 37.62
C GLY A 73 -9.47 5.62 36.46
N VAL A 74 -9.33 6.29 35.32
CA VAL A 74 -10.14 6.06 34.12
C VAL A 74 -10.02 4.62 33.61
N THR A 75 -8.83 4.01 33.70
CA THR A 75 -8.64 2.62 33.24
C THR A 75 -9.51 1.62 34.01
N ALA A 76 -9.72 1.84 35.31
CA ALA A 76 -10.62 0.99 36.11
C ALA A 76 -12.10 1.21 35.75
N ALA A 77 -12.50 2.45 35.43
CA ALA A 77 -13.86 2.73 34.96
C ALA A 77 -14.11 2.09 33.59
N ILE A 78 -13.15 2.20 32.66
CA ILE A 78 -13.21 1.56 31.35
C ILE A 78 -13.29 0.04 31.49
N ALA A 79 -12.48 -0.58 32.36
CA ALA A 79 -12.51 -2.02 32.59
C ALA A 79 -13.90 -2.52 33.04
N ASN A 80 -14.61 -1.75 33.88
CA ASN A 80 -15.97 -2.10 34.29
C ASN A 80 -17.01 -1.99 33.17
N ILE A 81 -16.77 -1.12 32.17
CA ILE A 81 -17.66 -0.94 31.01
C ILE A 81 -17.38 -2.00 29.95
N VAL A 82 -16.11 -2.24 29.64
CA VAL A 82 -15.68 -3.22 28.63
C VAL A 82 -15.97 -4.64 29.11
N GLY A 83 -15.78 -4.93 30.39
CA GLY A 83 -16.10 -6.22 30.98
C GLY A 83 -15.31 -7.36 30.34
N GLN A 84 -15.99 -8.21 29.57
CA GLN A 84 -15.37 -9.32 28.82
C GLN A 84 -15.57 -9.17 27.31
N ALA A 85 -15.87 -7.96 26.83
CA ALA A 85 -16.03 -7.69 25.41
C ALA A 85 -14.72 -7.99 24.67
N MET A 86 -14.83 -8.76 23.59
CA MET A 86 -13.75 -8.98 22.65
C MET A 86 -14.19 -8.42 21.30
N LEU A 87 -13.40 -7.51 20.75
CA LEU A 87 -13.64 -6.96 19.43
C LEU A 87 -12.33 -6.41 18.91
N GLU A 88 -11.99 -6.74 17.67
CA GLU A 88 -10.93 -6.09 16.92
C GLU A 88 -11.53 -5.39 15.70
N VAL A 89 -11.26 -4.11 15.53
CA VAL A 89 -11.68 -3.29 14.41
C VAL A 89 -10.45 -2.77 13.68
N ARG A 90 -10.27 -3.17 12.43
CA ARG A 90 -9.18 -2.74 11.55
C ARG A 90 -9.69 -1.75 10.53
N VAL A 91 -8.92 -0.69 10.31
CA VAL A 91 -9.26 0.35 9.34
C VAL A 91 -8.28 0.31 8.19
N GLY A 92 -8.80 0.24 6.97
CA GLY A 92 -8.06 0.49 5.73
C GLY A 92 -8.45 1.83 5.11
N TYR A 93 -7.87 2.15 3.95
CA TYR A 93 -8.18 3.40 3.25
C TYR A 93 -9.63 3.47 2.75
N PHE A 94 -10.19 2.35 2.33
CA PHE A 94 -11.52 2.32 1.71
C PHE A 94 -12.57 1.58 2.52
N GLY A 95 -12.19 0.83 3.55
CA GLY A 95 -13.10 -0.02 4.30
C GLY A 95 -12.66 -0.28 5.74
N ILE A 96 -13.56 -0.89 6.50
CA ILE A 96 -13.38 -1.27 7.89
C ILE A 96 -13.65 -2.78 7.99
N CYS A 97 -12.86 -3.48 8.78
CA CYS A 97 -13.05 -4.89 9.09
C CYS A 97 -13.24 -5.07 10.59
N VAL A 98 -14.24 -5.84 11.00
CA VAL A 98 -14.50 -6.17 12.41
C VAL A 98 -14.32 -7.67 12.65
N ASN A 99 -13.82 -8.02 13.83
CA ASN A 99 -13.73 -9.39 14.33
C ASN A 99 -14.31 -9.45 15.75
N PRO A 100 -15.61 -9.79 15.89
CA PRO A 100 -16.31 -9.72 17.17
C PRO A 100 -16.06 -10.91 18.09
N ASP A 101 -15.51 -12.03 17.58
CA ASP A 101 -15.37 -13.27 18.36
C ASP A 101 -13.97 -13.91 18.22
N GLY A 102 -12.98 -13.16 17.73
CA GLY A 102 -11.64 -13.68 17.41
C GLY A 102 -11.61 -14.66 16.22
N GLY A 103 -12.70 -14.75 15.46
CA GLY A 103 -12.86 -15.57 14.26
C GLY A 103 -12.42 -14.86 12.97
N SER A 104 -13.26 -14.92 11.94
CA SER A 104 -13.00 -14.26 10.65
C SER A 104 -13.43 -12.80 10.67
N PHE A 105 -12.66 -11.94 10.01
CA PHE A 105 -13.03 -10.55 9.81
C PHE A 105 -14.22 -10.39 8.84
N LEU A 106 -15.15 -9.52 9.22
CA LEU A 106 -16.24 -9.03 8.37
C LEU A 106 -15.90 -7.62 7.92
N CYS A 107 -15.75 -7.41 6.61
CA CYS A 107 -15.32 -6.13 6.06
C CYS A 107 -16.43 -5.45 5.25
N SER A 108 -16.56 -4.14 5.44
CA SER A 108 -17.51 -3.29 4.72
C SER A 108 -16.98 -1.85 4.65
N ASN A 109 -17.42 -1.13 3.63
CA ASN A 109 -17.17 0.32 3.53
C ASN A 109 -18.23 1.14 4.26
N ASN A 110 -19.29 0.49 4.74
CA ASN A 110 -20.38 1.10 5.50
C ASN A 110 -20.31 0.55 6.93
N ALA A 111 -19.94 1.41 7.88
CA ALA A 111 -19.76 1.02 9.29
C ALA A 111 -21.09 0.71 9.97
N THR A 112 -22.19 1.35 9.57
CA THR A 112 -23.54 1.06 10.08
C THR A 112 -23.92 -0.40 9.84
N LEU A 113 -23.61 -0.94 8.65
CA LEU A 113 -23.85 -2.36 8.37
C LEU A 113 -23.02 -3.30 9.24
N LEU A 114 -21.82 -2.87 9.68
CA LEU A 114 -21.00 -3.65 10.60
C LEU A 114 -21.55 -3.56 12.03
N ALA A 115 -21.96 -2.38 12.46
CA ALA A 115 -22.56 -2.16 13.78
C ALA A 115 -23.87 -2.95 13.96
N GLU A 116 -24.67 -3.13 12.91
CA GLU A 116 -25.88 -3.98 12.96
C GLU A 116 -25.58 -5.47 13.21
N GLN A 117 -24.35 -5.92 12.96
CA GLN A 117 -23.93 -7.31 13.17
C GLN A 117 -23.23 -7.53 14.52
N VAL A 118 -23.05 -6.48 15.32
CA VAL A 118 -22.31 -6.52 16.58
C VAL A 118 -23.25 -6.11 17.72
N SER A 119 -23.21 -6.85 18.82
CA SER A 119 -24.05 -6.56 19.98
C SER A 119 -23.43 -5.47 20.87
N VAL A 120 -24.27 -4.85 21.72
CA VAL A 120 -23.81 -3.84 22.69
C VAL A 120 -22.78 -4.41 23.66
N ASP A 121 -22.88 -5.68 24.01
CA ASP A 121 -21.94 -6.36 24.90
C ASP A 121 -20.59 -6.66 24.20
N GLN A 122 -20.55 -6.68 22.87
CA GLN A 122 -19.33 -6.86 22.07
C GLN A 122 -18.63 -5.54 21.77
N ASP A 123 -19.38 -4.44 21.60
CA ASP A 123 -18.82 -3.10 21.35
C ASP A 123 -19.28 -2.02 22.37
N PRO A 124 -18.98 -2.17 23.67
CA PRO A 124 -19.50 -1.27 24.71
C PRO A 124 -18.96 0.17 24.62
N LEU A 125 -17.79 0.38 24.00
CA LEU A 125 -17.20 1.71 23.79
C LEU A 125 -17.37 2.25 22.36
N ASN A 126 -18.15 1.58 21.50
CA ASN A 126 -18.37 1.97 20.10
C ASN A 126 -17.05 2.12 19.29
N LEU A 127 -16.15 1.15 19.38
CA LEU A 127 -14.92 1.08 18.58
C LEU A 127 -15.20 1.13 17.08
N ILE A 128 -16.32 0.58 16.60
CA ILE A 128 -16.72 0.68 15.19
C ILE A 128 -16.92 2.14 14.78
N TRP A 129 -17.54 2.95 15.65
CA TRP A 129 -17.74 4.38 15.41
C TRP A 129 -16.42 5.13 15.43
N VAL A 130 -15.54 4.87 16.43
CA VAL A 130 -14.20 5.47 16.50
C VAL A 130 -13.39 5.16 15.24
N ALA A 131 -13.47 3.92 14.77
CA ALA A 131 -12.80 3.47 13.54
C ALA A 131 -13.33 4.18 12.29
N GLU A 132 -14.65 4.38 12.18
CA GLU A 132 -15.26 5.15 11.10
C GLU A 132 -14.83 6.62 11.13
N THR A 133 -14.85 7.26 12.31
CA THR A 133 -14.39 8.64 12.47
C THR A 133 -12.92 8.79 12.07
N PHE A 134 -12.05 7.87 12.48
CA PHE A 134 -10.65 7.88 12.04
C PHE A 134 -10.53 7.77 10.50
N LYS A 135 -11.28 6.87 9.88
CA LYS A 135 -11.29 6.69 8.41
C LYS A 135 -11.73 7.97 7.68
N ASP A 136 -12.77 8.64 8.17
CA ASP A 136 -13.37 9.76 7.46
C ASP A 136 -12.69 11.11 7.74
N GLU A 137 -12.11 11.30 8.93
CA GLU A 137 -11.52 12.58 9.34
C GLU A 137 -9.99 12.61 9.20
N VAL A 138 -9.31 11.49 9.38
CA VAL A 138 -7.83 11.43 9.39
C VAL A 138 -7.27 10.89 8.08
N VAL A 139 -7.88 9.83 7.53
CA VAL A 139 -7.34 9.11 6.37
C VAL A 139 -7.71 9.84 5.06
N PHE A 140 -6.68 10.21 4.29
CA PHE A 140 -6.87 10.89 2.99
C PHE A 140 -6.33 10.05 1.81
N PRO A 141 -7.14 9.17 1.19
CA PRO A 141 -6.67 8.25 0.13
C PRO A 141 -6.34 8.95 -1.20
N TYR A 142 -6.88 10.14 -1.45
CA TYR A 142 -6.84 10.76 -2.78
C TYR A 142 -5.43 11.11 -3.25
N LEU A 143 -4.50 11.44 -2.35
CA LEU A 143 -3.09 11.67 -2.72
C LEU A 143 -2.43 10.40 -3.28
N LEU A 144 -2.72 9.23 -2.70
CA LEU A 144 -2.21 7.96 -3.20
C LEU A 144 -2.81 7.60 -4.55
N ILE A 145 -4.11 7.84 -4.75
CA ILE A 145 -4.77 7.61 -6.04
C ILE A 145 -4.08 8.44 -7.14
N ILE A 146 -3.86 9.74 -6.90
CA ILE A 146 -3.18 10.61 -7.85
C ILE A 146 -1.74 10.14 -8.09
N ALA A 147 -1.01 9.74 -7.04
CA ALA A 147 0.34 9.22 -7.18
C ALA A 147 0.40 7.95 -8.05
N ILE A 148 -0.55 7.02 -7.89
CA ILE A 148 -0.66 5.82 -8.72
C ILE A 148 -0.90 6.19 -10.19
N VAL A 149 -1.80 7.14 -10.46
CA VAL A 149 -2.07 7.61 -11.84
C VAL A 149 -0.81 8.22 -12.46
N LEU A 150 -0.08 9.07 -11.73
CA LEU A 150 1.16 9.67 -12.22
C LEU A 150 2.26 8.61 -12.44
N ALA A 151 2.36 7.62 -11.56
CA ALA A 151 3.28 6.49 -11.71
C ALA A 151 2.91 5.64 -12.94
N PHE A 152 1.62 5.41 -13.19
CA PHE A 152 1.14 4.69 -14.37
C PHE A 152 1.43 5.46 -15.68
N ILE A 153 1.22 6.77 -15.70
CA ILE A 153 1.62 7.61 -16.84
C ILE A 153 3.13 7.51 -17.06
N THR A 154 3.93 7.56 -16.00
CA THR A 154 5.39 7.38 -16.07
C THR A 154 5.76 6.03 -16.67
N PHE A 155 5.08 4.95 -16.26
CA PHE A 155 5.26 3.61 -16.82
C PHE A 155 5.00 3.59 -18.33
N LEU A 156 3.91 4.20 -18.80
CA LEU A 156 3.61 4.31 -20.23
C LEU A 156 4.65 5.12 -21.00
N LEU A 157 5.15 6.21 -20.43
CA LEU A 157 6.21 7.02 -21.05
C LEU A 157 7.51 6.22 -21.19
N LEU A 158 7.90 5.44 -20.18
CA LEU A 158 9.07 4.57 -20.25
C LEU A 158 8.92 3.46 -21.29
N ALA A 159 7.69 2.98 -21.54
CA ALA A 159 7.43 1.99 -22.58
C ALA A 159 7.70 2.52 -24.01
N THR A 160 7.75 3.84 -24.20
CA THR A 160 8.13 4.46 -25.48
C THR A 160 9.64 4.52 -25.71
N PHE A 161 10.45 4.13 -24.72
CA PHE A 161 11.91 4.20 -24.85
C PHE A 161 12.38 3.17 -25.85
N PRO A 162 13.21 3.56 -26.82
CA PRO A 162 13.66 2.64 -27.85
C PRO A 162 14.63 1.62 -27.23
N GLY A 163 14.44 0.36 -27.63
CA GLY A 163 15.31 -0.76 -27.27
C GLY A 163 16.61 -0.77 -28.09
N TRP A 164 17.47 -1.75 -27.80
CA TRP A 164 18.62 -2.03 -28.66
C TRP A 164 18.11 -2.59 -30.00
N HIS A 165 18.68 -2.13 -31.10
CA HIS A 165 18.39 -2.67 -32.42
C HIS A 165 19.68 -2.80 -33.23
N GLU A 166 19.81 -3.93 -33.93
CA GLU A 166 20.92 -4.21 -34.84
C GLU A 166 20.68 -3.46 -36.15
N GLU A 167 21.66 -2.69 -36.61
CA GLU A 167 21.68 -2.10 -37.94
C GLU A 167 22.87 -2.65 -38.73
N HIS A 168 22.69 -2.89 -40.02
CA HIS A 168 23.75 -3.40 -40.88
C HIS A 168 24.59 -2.23 -41.39
N ASP A 169 25.87 -2.14 -41.00
CA ASP A 169 26.74 -1.05 -41.42
C ASP A 169 27.14 -1.21 -42.90
N ALA A 170 26.63 -0.33 -43.75
CA ALA A 170 26.88 -0.33 -45.20
C ALA A 170 28.37 -0.13 -45.58
N ARG A 171 29.23 0.33 -44.65
CA ARG A 171 30.65 0.59 -44.92
C ARG A 171 31.57 -0.58 -44.56
N THR A 172 31.20 -1.37 -43.57
CA THR A 172 32.04 -2.47 -43.05
C THR A 172 31.41 -3.85 -43.30
N GLY A 173 30.11 -3.91 -43.60
CA GLY A 173 29.37 -5.15 -43.79
C GLY A 173 29.20 -5.96 -42.50
N SER A 174 29.45 -5.36 -41.33
CA SER A 174 29.20 -5.97 -40.03
C SER A 174 27.89 -5.48 -39.43
N ASP A 175 27.22 -6.32 -38.67
CA ASP A 175 26.08 -5.92 -37.84
C ASP A 175 26.60 -5.12 -36.64
N ILE A 176 26.03 -3.93 -36.44
CA ILE A 176 26.35 -3.05 -35.31
C ILE A 176 25.11 -2.88 -34.42
N ASP A 177 25.30 -3.07 -33.12
CA ASP A 177 24.28 -2.76 -32.13
C ASP A 177 24.21 -1.25 -31.91
N ILE A 178 23.08 -0.63 -32.25
CA ILE A 178 22.85 0.79 -32.00
C ILE A 178 22.02 0.94 -30.72
N LYS A 179 22.54 1.76 -29.79
CA LYS A 179 21.84 2.18 -28.58
C LYS A 179 21.21 3.55 -28.82
N PRO A 180 19.92 3.63 -29.16
CA PRO A 180 19.24 4.91 -29.32
C PRO A 180 19.13 5.64 -27.98
N PHE A 181 19.32 6.96 -28.00
CA PHE A 181 19.10 7.79 -26.82
C PHE A 181 17.61 8.07 -26.65
N PRO A 182 17.07 7.97 -25.41
CA PRO A 182 15.70 8.33 -25.16
C PRO A 182 15.48 9.81 -25.46
N SER A 183 14.26 10.16 -25.89
CA SER A 183 13.94 11.55 -26.14
C SER A 183 14.03 12.35 -24.83
N ARG A 184 14.79 13.45 -24.87
CA ARG A 184 14.95 14.37 -23.74
C ARG A 184 13.61 14.86 -23.16
N PRO A 185 12.61 15.29 -23.96
CA PRO A 185 11.35 15.76 -23.39
C PRO A 185 10.61 14.66 -22.63
N VAL A 186 10.54 13.43 -23.15
CA VAL A 186 9.86 12.32 -22.47
C VAL A 186 10.57 11.97 -21.17
N SER A 187 11.91 11.98 -21.18
CA SER A 187 12.71 11.72 -19.96
C SER A 187 12.49 12.77 -18.88
N GLN A 188 12.40 14.05 -19.25
CA GLN A 188 12.12 15.15 -18.31
C GLN A 188 10.70 15.06 -17.73
N VAL A 189 9.71 14.77 -18.58
CA VAL A 189 8.31 14.62 -18.15
C VAL A 189 8.17 13.42 -17.21
N ALA A 190 8.78 12.27 -17.54
CA ALA A 190 8.77 11.08 -16.68
C ALA A 190 9.41 11.37 -15.30
N LEU A 191 10.54 12.09 -15.26
CA LEU A 191 11.20 12.46 -14.02
C LEU A 191 10.34 13.43 -13.18
N ALA A 192 9.68 14.39 -13.82
CA ALA A 192 8.77 15.31 -13.12
C ALA A 192 7.56 14.58 -12.52
N HIS A 193 6.95 13.65 -13.26
CA HIS A 193 5.80 12.88 -12.79
C HIS A 193 6.16 12.01 -11.59
N ILE A 194 7.27 11.26 -11.66
CA ILE A 194 7.66 10.38 -10.56
C ILE A 194 8.08 11.18 -9.31
N PHE A 195 8.68 12.36 -9.49
CA PHE A 195 9.01 13.25 -8.40
C PHE A 195 7.74 13.73 -7.66
N ILE A 196 6.75 14.23 -8.41
CA ILE A 196 5.47 14.67 -7.83
C ILE A 196 4.75 13.49 -7.14
N ALA A 197 4.71 12.32 -7.80
CA ALA A 197 4.12 11.11 -7.22
C ALA A 197 4.80 10.73 -5.89
N SER A 198 6.13 10.80 -5.81
CA SER A 198 6.88 10.51 -4.58
C SER A 198 6.57 11.49 -3.45
N ILE A 199 6.38 12.78 -3.76
CA ILE A 199 5.96 13.78 -2.77
C ILE A 199 4.56 13.47 -2.25
N PHE A 200 3.62 13.12 -3.12
CA PHE A 200 2.26 12.79 -2.69
C PHE A 200 2.20 11.54 -1.82
N VAL A 201 2.99 10.51 -2.14
CA VAL A 201 3.12 9.33 -1.25
C VAL A 201 3.73 9.73 0.08
N LEU A 202 4.81 10.52 0.09
CA LEU A 202 5.46 10.97 1.33
C LEU A 202 4.51 11.78 2.21
N VAL A 203 3.81 12.76 1.64
CA VAL A 203 2.83 13.58 2.35
C VAL A 203 1.69 12.73 2.87
N SER A 204 1.20 11.78 2.05
CA SER A 204 0.14 10.87 2.48
C SER A 204 0.56 10.04 3.68
N VAL A 205 1.80 9.56 3.75
CA VAL A 205 2.29 8.73 4.86
C VAL A 205 2.58 9.56 6.11
N LEU A 206 3.06 10.80 5.98
CA LEU A 206 3.38 11.67 7.13
C LEU A 206 2.15 12.33 7.76
N TRP A 207 1.03 12.38 7.03
CA TRP A 207 -0.20 13.02 7.50
C TRP A 207 -0.98 12.16 8.51
N GLN A 208 -0.88 10.84 8.38
CA GLN A 208 -1.60 9.83 9.17
C GLN A 208 -0.68 9.29 10.26
#